data_AF-A0A9Q0JH84-F1
#
_entry.id   AF-A0A9Q0JH84-F1
#
_cell.length_a   1.000
_cell.length_b   1.000
_cell.length_c   1.000
_cell.angle_alpha   90.00
_cell.angle_beta   90.00
_cell.angle_gamma   90.00
#
_symmetry.space_group_name_H-M   'P 1'
#
loop_
_entity.id
_entity.type
_entity.pdbx_description
1 polymer ?
#
loop_
_entity_poly.entity_id
_entity_poly.type
_entity_poly.pdbx_seq_one_letter_code
_entity_poly.pdbx_strand_id
1 'polypeptide(L)'
;MIGVGSGKMKQYSNILDKPLSKGKQEVSLSAFAFLFSELVQYNQTQVDNIAELERRLEDAGYAVGARVLELLCHREKILEGAVIDIVVLLRMLQGNRREIKLLGILSFVHSTVWKVADSLEKGTEHEDEYMISEKELLVNRFISIPKDMGTFNCGAFVAGIVKGVLDNAGFPAVVTAHFVPMEGQQRPRTTILIKFAEEKVQKALLQSDVQSKSDKSPVTIADYGSQALVSYVLQKELPSVPFSLVAEEDSGDLRKDGAQETVERITKLVNDTLASEGLGIYPSLSTEEVLNAIDTGISEGGPSGRHWVLDPIDGTKGGDQYAIALALLDEGKVVLGALACPNLPLASISGTDQSPSHGEVGCLFFAKIGGGTYMQSLDNNSPVKVQVSAIDEPEKASFFESYEAAHSSHDLSKSIAQKLGVKAPPVRIDSQAKYGALSRGDGAIYLRFPHKGYREKIWDHAAGCIVVTEAGGSVVDAAGKPLDFSQGRYLDLDTGILATNQKIMPSLLKAVKESIEEKLASL
;
A
#
# COMPACT_ATOMS: atom_id res chain seq x y z
N MET A 1 -11.94 78.56 19.56
CA MET A 1 -12.51 77.20 19.69
C MET A 1 -11.42 76.21 19.39
N ILE A 2 -11.20 75.26 20.31
CA ILE A 2 -10.15 74.25 20.27
C ILE A 2 -10.48 73.20 19.21
N GLY A 3 -9.47 72.74 18.46
CA GLY A 3 -9.52 71.53 17.65
C GLY A 3 -8.13 70.89 17.59
N VAL A 4 -7.84 70.00 18.53
CA VAL A 4 -6.59 69.22 18.61
C VAL A 4 -6.67 68.09 17.60
N GLY A 5 -5.93 68.19 16.48
CA GLY A 5 -5.70 67.09 15.55
C GLY A 5 -4.37 66.42 15.87
N SER A 6 -4.40 65.20 16.42
CA SER A 6 -3.21 64.40 16.68
C SER A 6 -2.54 63.97 15.37
N GLY A 7 -1.36 64.51 15.10
CA GLY A 7 -0.49 64.05 14.01
C GLY A 7 -0.02 62.62 14.29
N LYS A 8 -0.41 61.66 13.45
CA LYS A 8 0.20 60.32 13.45
C LYS A 8 1.64 60.43 12.94
N MET A 9 2.62 60.21 13.82
CA MET A 9 4.01 59.98 13.42
C MET A 9 4.08 58.76 12.50
N LYS A 10 4.65 58.92 11.30
CA LYS A 10 5.01 57.81 10.42
C LYS A 10 6.14 57.02 11.10
N GLN A 11 5.79 55.87 11.66
CA GLN A 11 6.75 54.87 12.10
C GLN A 11 7.49 54.34 10.87
N TYR A 12 8.78 54.64 10.75
CA TYR A 12 9.63 53.97 9.76
C TYR A 12 9.93 52.56 10.29
N SER A 13 9.39 51.55 9.62
CA SER A 13 9.72 50.15 9.89
C SER A 13 11.22 49.92 9.62
N ASN A 14 11.86 49.17 10.52
CA ASN A 14 13.26 48.80 10.39
C ASN A 14 13.46 48.05 9.07
N ILE A 15 14.59 48.27 8.39
CA ILE A 15 14.82 47.66 7.07
C ILE A 15 14.89 46.12 7.15
N LEU A 16 15.20 45.59 8.33
CA LEU A 16 15.17 44.17 8.66
C LEU A 16 13.75 43.60 8.79
N ASP A 17 12.75 44.45 9.03
CA ASP A 17 11.33 44.08 9.15
C ASP A 17 10.59 44.17 7.80
N LYS A 18 11.29 44.60 6.73
CA LYS A 18 10.74 44.61 5.37
C LYS A 18 10.96 43.23 4.75
N PRO A 19 9.90 42.52 4.34
CA PRO A 19 10.05 41.33 3.51
C PRO A 19 10.86 41.70 2.28
N LEU A 20 11.91 40.92 1.97
CA LEU A 20 12.65 41.07 0.72
C LEU A 20 11.65 41.08 -0.44
N SER A 21 11.73 42.07 -1.33
CA SER A 21 10.88 42.06 -2.51
C SER A 21 11.16 40.75 -3.25
N LYS A 22 10.10 39.98 -3.56
CA LYS A 22 10.21 38.88 -4.50
C LYS A 22 10.58 39.53 -5.83
N GLY A 23 11.87 39.61 -6.12
CA GLY A 23 12.36 40.06 -7.41
C GLY A 23 11.74 39.22 -8.53
N LYS A 24 11.86 39.69 -9.79
CA LYS A 24 11.43 38.88 -10.93
C LYS A 24 12.11 37.51 -10.84
N GLN A 25 11.32 36.43 -10.79
CA GLN A 25 11.81 35.05 -10.80
C GLN A 25 12.20 34.62 -12.22
N GLU A 26 12.87 35.49 -12.96
CA GLU A 26 13.29 35.23 -14.33
C GLU A 26 14.78 34.89 -14.30
N VAL A 27 15.10 33.63 -14.59
CA VAL A 27 16.48 33.20 -14.81
C VAL A 27 16.87 33.59 -16.23
N SER A 28 18.02 34.24 -16.40
CA SER A 28 18.52 34.60 -17.73
C SER A 28 18.75 33.34 -18.56
N LEU A 29 18.03 33.24 -19.69
CA LEU A 29 18.15 32.12 -20.63
C LEU A 29 19.58 31.93 -21.14
N SER A 30 20.28 33.05 -21.40
CA SER A 30 21.68 33.02 -21.84
C SER A 30 22.61 32.51 -20.74
N ALA A 31 22.34 32.83 -19.47
CA ALA A 31 23.13 32.32 -18.35
C ALA A 31 22.90 30.82 -18.16
N PHE A 32 21.65 30.35 -18.26
CA PHE A 32 21.32 28.92 -18.25
C PHE A 32 22.04 28.19 -19.40
N ALA A 33 21.91 28.69 -20.63
CA ALA A 33 22.52 28.06 -21.80
C ALA A 33 24.04 27.98 -21.68
N PHE A 34 24.69 29.03 -21.17
CA PHE A 34 26.13 29.03 -20.93
C PHE A 34 26.53 27.98 -19.88
N LEU A 35 25.91 28.00 -18.69
CA LEU A 35 26.24 27.07 -17.61
C LEU A 35 25.95 25.61 -17.99
N PHE A 36 24.85 25.37 -18.69
CA PHE A 36 24.49 24.02 -19.13
C PHE A 36 25.42 23.53 -20.24
N SER A 37 25.83 24.40 -21.17
CA SER A 37 26.86 24.07 -22.17
C SER A 37 28.18 23.69 -21.53
N GLU A 38 28.64 24.45 -20.52
CA GLU A 38 29.85 24.13 -19.75
C GLU A 38 29.72 22.79 -18.99
N LEU A 39 28.55 22.50 -18.41
CA LEU A 39 28.27 21.21 -17.78
C LEU A 39 28.44 20.05 -18.78
N VAL A 40 27.88 20.20 -19.99
CA VAL A 40 27.98 19.16 -21.04
C VAL A 40 29.42 19.01 -21.51
N GLN A 41 30.13 20.10 -21.80
CA GLN A 41 31.52 20.07 -22.21
C GLN A 41 32.44 19.47 -21.13
N TYR A 42 32.23 19.84 -19.86
CA TYR A 42 32.97 19.28 -18.74
C TYR A 42 32.83 17.76 -18.71
N ASN A 43 31.60 17.24 -18.80
CA ASN A 43 31.37 15.80 -18.82
C ASN A 43 31.93 15.12 -20.08
N GLN A 44 31.84 15.77 -21.24
CA GLN A 44 32.38 15.27 -22.50
C GLN A 44 33.90 15.04 -22.43
N THR A 45 34.66 15.91 -21.74
CA THR A 45 36.12 15.74 -21.61
C THR A 45 36.53 14.54 -20.73
N GLN A 46 35.58 13.96 -20.00
CA GLN A 46 35.85 12.92 -18.99
C GLN A 46 35.38 11.53 -19.43
N VAL A 47 34.92 11.37 -20.67
CA VAL A 47 34.28 10.15 -21.17
C VAL A 47 34.75 9.83 -22.58
N ASP A 48 34.83 8.53 -22.88
CA ASP A 48 35.33 8.04 -24.18
C ASP A 48 34.21 7.71 -25.19
N ASN A 49 32.94 7.70 -24.75
CA ASN A 49 31.81 7.35 -25.59
C ASN A 49 30.52 8.10 -25.19
N ILE A 50 29.56 8.13 -26.12
CA ILE A 50 28.29 8.87 -25.99
C ILE A 50 27.41 8.30 -24.87
N ALA A 51 27.35 6.98 -24.71
CA ALA A 51 26.51 6.36 -23.67
C ALA A 51 26.97 6.75 -22.27
N GLU A 52 28.28 6.82 -22.03
CA GLU A 52 28.84 7.30 -20.76
C GLU A 52 28.60 8.80 -20.55
N LEU A 53 28.63 9.60 -21.62
CA LEU A 53 28.25 11.02 -21.55
C LEU A 53 26.79 11.20 -21.13
N GLU A 54 25.87 10.46 -21.76
CA GLU A 54 24.44 10.48 -21.43
C GLU A 54 24.20 10.02 -20.00
N ARG A 55 24.88 8.95 -19.56
CA ARG A 55 24.82 8.46 -18.18
C ARG A 55 25.26 9.52 -17.17
N ARG A 56 26.36 10.24 -17.42
CA ARG A 56 26.80 11.31 -16.51
C ARG A 56 25.83 12.49 -16.47
N LEU A 57 25.21 12.81 -17.60
CA LEU A 57 24.15 13.82 -17.64
C LEU A 57 22.90 13.36 -16.89
N GLU A 58 22.51 12.09 -17.02
CA GLU A 58 21.45 11.47 -16.24
C GLU A 58 21.74 11.57 -14.73
N ASP A 59 22.95 11.21 -14.28
CA ASP A 59 23.35 11.28 -12.87
C ASP A 59 23.30 12.73 -12.33
N ALA A 60 23.74 13.70 -13.13
CA ALA A 60 23.63 15.12 -12.78
C ALA A 60 22.16 15.56 -12.67
N GLY A 61 21.30 15.11 -13.58
CA GLY A 61 19.87 15.35 -13.55
C GLY A 61 19.18 14.69 -12.35
N TYR A 62 19.56 13.45 -12.03
CA TYR A 62 19.02 12.68 -10.91
C TYR A 62 19.16 13.41 -9.58
N ALA A 63 20.36 13.96 -9.31
CA ALA A 63 20.61 14.75 -8.11
C ALA A 63 19.70 15.99 -8.03
N VAL A 64 19.42 16.63 -9.16
CA VAL A 64 18.48 17.76 -9.24
C VAL A 64 17.06 17.29 -8.96
N GLY A 65 16.60 16.21 -9.58
CA GLY A 65 15.26 15.65 -9.40
C GLY A 65 14.95 15.30 -7.94
N ALA A 66 15.89 14.62 -7.26
CA ALA A 66 15.77 14.27 -5.85
C ALA A 66 15.57 15.51 -4.95
N ARG A 67 16.34 16.58 -5.21
CA ARG A 67 16.25 17.84 -4.45
C ARG A 67 15.00 18.65 -4.78
N VAL A 68 14.57 18.64 -6.04
CA VAL A 68 13.37 19.35 -6.50
C VAL A 68 12.11 18.76 -5.86
N LEU A 69 12.01 17.42 -5.77
CA LEU A 69 10.90 16.77 -5.07
C LEU A 69 10.81 17.24 -3.61
N GLU A 70 11.93 17.19 -2.87
CA GLU A 70 12.01 17.64 -1.48
C GLU A 70 11.60 19.12 -1.33
N LEU A 71 12.12 19.99 -2.20
CA LEU A 71 11.84 21.43 -2.19
C LEU A 71 10.39 21.76 -2.55
N LEU A 72 9.79 21.09 -3.54
CA LEU A 72 8.42 21.34 -3.96
C LEU A 72 7.43 20.87 -2.89
N CYS A 73 7.66 19.70 -2.29
CA CYS A 73 6.88 19.22 -1.15
C CYS A 73 7.05 20.12 0.08
N HIS A 74 8.22 20.75 0.28
CA HIS A 74 8.45 21.66 1.41
C HIS A 74 7.88 23.08 1.19
N ARG A 75 7.96 23.63 -0.03
CA ARG A 75 7.44 24.96 -0.35
C ARG A 75 5.93 25.08 -0.18
N GLU A 76 5.19 23.96 -0.27
CA GLU A 76 3.77 23.90 0.08
C GLU A 76 3.48 24.18 1.57
N LYS A 77 4.44 23.93 2.49
CA LYS A 77 4.29 24.27 3.93
C LYS A 77 4.39 25.76 4.26
N ILE A 78 5.08 26.57 3.44
CA ILE A 78 5.44 27.96 3.82
C ILE A 78 4.32 28.97 3.48
N LEU A 79 3.27 28.58 2.77
CA LEU A 79 2.15 29.45 2.40
C LEU A 79 1.05 29.59 3.49
N GLU A 80 1.30 29.10 4.71
CA GLU A 80 0.39 29.15 5.87
C GLU A 80 0.00 30.57 6.35
N GLY A 81 0.58 31.65 5.80
CA GLY A 81 0.44 33.01 6.32
C GLY A 81 -0.35 34.02 5.47
N ALA A 82 -0.87 33.66 4.30
CA ALA A 82 -1.60 34.60 3.44
C ALA A 82 -3.04 34.13 3.18
N VAL A 83 -3.98 35.07 3.29
CA VAL A 83 -5.42 34.86 3.06
C VAL A 83 -5.63 34.38 1.62
N ILE A 84 -6.09 33.13 1.45
CA ILE A 84 -6.32 32.54 0.11
C ILE A 84 -7.68 31.85 0.02
N ASP A 85 -8.28 32.06 -1.15
CA ASP A 85 -9.40 31.45 -1.85
C ASP A 85 -9.77 30.00 -1.46
N ILE A 86 -11.08 29.72 -1.38
CA ILE A 86 -11.67 28.44 -0.95
C ILE A 86 -11.31 27.29 -1.90
N VAL A 87 -10.99 27.60 -3.16
CA VAL A 87 -10.50 26.63 -4.16
C VAL A 87 -9.07 26.16 -3.82
N VAL A 88 -8.26 27.00 -3.19
CA VAL A 88 -6.92 26.63 -2.72
C VAL A 88 -7.01 25.88 -1.40
N LEU A 89 -7.96 26.23 -0.51
CA LEU A 89 -8.22 25.46 0.71
C LEU A 89 -8.65 24.01 0.39
N LEU A 90 -9.45 23.81 -0.67
CA LEU A 90 -9.83 22.48 -1.15
C LEU A 90 -8.63 21.69 -1.73
N ARG A 91 -7.66 22.36 -2.38
CA ARG A 91 -6.39 21.73 -2.81
C ARG A 91 -5.47 21.43 -1.62
N MET A 92 -5.48 22.27 -0.58
CA MET A 92 -4.67 22.09 0.63
C MET A 92 -5.14 20.92 1.51
N LEU A 93 -6.44 20.60 1.52
CA LEU A 93 -6.96 19.39 2.19
C LEU A 93 -6.56 18.08 1.49
N GLN A 94 -6.10 18.14 0.23
CA GLN A 94 -5.63 16.99 -0.55
C GLN A 94 -4.09 16.89 -0.64
N GLY A 95 -3.35 17.98 -0.38
CA GLY A 95 -1.94 18.14 -0.75
C GLY A 95 -0.90 17.96 0.35
N ASN A 96 -1.10 17.08 1.33
CA ASN A 96 -0.08 16.78 2.37
C ASN A 96 0.47 15.35 2.28
N ARG A 97 0.20 14.63 1.19
CA ARG A 97 0.65 13.26 0.99
C ARG A 97 1.66 13.25 -0.14
N ARG A 98 2.84 12.67 0.13
CA ARG A 98 3.71 12.11 -0.93
C ARG A 98 2.78 11.41 -1.91
N GLU A 99 2.85 11.76 -3.18
CA GLU A 99 1.99 11.14 -4.17
C GLU A 99 2.29 9.64 -4.19
N ILE A 100 1.26 8.83 -3.92
CA ILE A 100 1.38 7.37 -3.77
C ILE A 100 0.76 6.63 -4.95
N LYS A 101 0.08 7.34 -5.85
CA LYS A 101 -0.53 6.77 -7.05
C LYS A 101 0.33 7.05 -8.28
N LEU A 102 0.46 6.04 -9.15
CA LEU A 102 1.26 6.12 -10.38
C LEU A 102 0.82 7.28 -11.30
N LEU A 103 -0.47 7.37 -11.60
CA LEU A 103 -0.99 8.47 -12.44
C LEU A 103 -0.84 9.83 -11.77
N GLY A 104 -0.95 9.87 -10.43
CA GLY A 104 -0.74 11.08 -9.66
C GLY A 104 0.70 11.58 -9.80
N ILE A 105 1.70 10.70 -9.62
CA ILE A 105 3.11 11.11 -9.65
C ILE A 105 3.53 11.49 -11.07
N LEU A 106 3.03 10.79 -12.09
CA LEU A 106 3.25 11.15 -13.49
C LEU A 106 2.65 12.52 -13.83
N SER A 107 1.44 12.80 -13.34
CA SER A 107 0.81 14.12 -13.48
C SER A 107 1.59 15.21 -12.74
N PHE A 108 2.12 14.91 -11.56
CA PHE A 108 2.97 15.83 -10.79
C PHE A 108 4.29 16.13 -11.52
N VAL A 109 4.95 15.10 -12.08
CA VAL A 109 6.16 15.27 -12.89
C VAL A 109 5.83 16.14 -14.11
N HIS A 110 4.78 15.82 -14.85
CA HIS A 110 4.38 16.56 -16.05
C HIS A 110 3.96 18.00 -15.75
N SER A 111 3.18 18.24 -14.69
CA SER A 111 2.47 19.51 -14.51
C SER A 111 3.09 20.43 -13.46
N THR A 112 3.94 19.90 -12.57
CA THR A 112 4.53 20.66 -11.46
C THR A 112 6.04 20.74 -11.56
N VAL A 113 6.70 19.60 -11.78
CA VAL A 113 8.17 19.54 -11.96
C VAL A 113 8.56 20.09 -13.33
N TRP A 114 7.86 19.65 -14.38
CA TRP A 114 8.21 19.93 -15.77
C TRP A 114 7.09 20.65 -16.53
N LYS A 115 6.70 21.83 -16.03
CA LYS A 115 5.56 22.65 -16.50
C LYS A 115 5.48 22.96 -18.00
N VAL A 116 6.55 22.71 -18.75
CA VAL A 116 6.68 22.98 -20.18
C VAL A 116 6.44 21.75 -21.06
N ALA A 117 6.15 20.60 -20.47
CA ALA A 117 5.79 19.38 -21.21
C ALA A 117 4.53 19.60 -22.07
N ASP A 118 4.54 19.06 -23.30
CA ASP A 118 3.41 19.17 -24.24
C ASP A 118 2.38 18.05 -24.00
N SER A 119 2.83 16.83 -23.71
CA SER A 119 1.95 15.68 -23.48
C SER A 119 2.53 14.67 -22.49
N LEU A 120 1.62 13.95 -21.83
CA LEU A 120 1.85 12.72 -21.07
C LEU A 120 0.97 11.62 -21.69
N GLU A 121 1.60 10.57 -22.20
CA GLU A 121 0.96 9.48 -22.95
C GLU A 121 1.31 8.12 -22.32
N LYS A 122 0.38 7.16 -22.33
CA LYS A 122 0.68 5.76 -21.95
C LYS A 122 1.26 5.03 -23.18
N GLY A 123 2.25 4.17 -22.97
CA GLY A 123 2.82 3.29 -24.00
C GLY A 123 1.75 2.39 -24.61
N THR A 124 1.88 2.12 -25.91
CA THR A 124 0.95 1.26 -26.65
C THR A 124 1.37 -0.21 -26.64
N GLU A 125 2.66 -0.47 -26.42
CA GLU A 125 3.26 -1.81 -26.49
C GLU A 125 3.29 -2.51 -25.12
N HIS A 126 3.56 -1.76 -24.05
CA HIS A 126 3.66 -2.28 -22.70
C HIS A 126 2.90 -1.43 -21.67
N GLU A 127 2.25 -2.08 -20.69
CA GLU A 127 1.41 -1.39 -19.69
C GLU A 127 2.21 -0.57 -18.66
N ASP A 128 3.49 -0.87 -18.50
CA ASP A 128 4.46 -0.24 -17.60
C ASP A 128 5.19 0.95 -18.22
N GLU A 129 4.85 1.32 -19.46
CA GLU A 129 5.50 2.38 -20.21
C GLU A 129 4.66 3.65 -20.27
N TYR A 130 5.32 4.78 -20.02
CA TYR A 130 4.73 6.12 -20.10
C TYR A 130 5.71 7.06 -20.78
N MET A 131 5.19 8.06 -21.50
CA MET A 131 5.95 8.97 -22.32
C MET A 131 5.59 10.41 -22.01
N ILE A 132 6.59 11.24 -21.71
CA ILE A 132 6.44 12.70 -21.65
C ILE A 132 7.09 13.27 -22.90
N SER A 133 6.36 14.02 -23.72
CA SER A 133 6.89 14.61 -24.95
C SER A 133 6.99 16.13 -24.86
N GLU A 134 8.05 16.68 -25.44
CA GLU A 134 8.27 18.12 -25.59
C GLU A 134 8.87 18.43 -26.97
N LYS A 135 8.25 19.37 -27.69
CA LYS A 135 8.64 19.74 -29.07
C LYS A 135 10.00 20.42 -29.13
N GLU A 136 10.32 21.28 -28.17
CA GLU A 136 11.57 22.03 -28.13
C GLU A 136 12.22 21.98 -26.74
N LEU A 137 12.68 20.79 -26.34
CA LEU A 137 13.31 20.59 -25.05
C LEU A 137 14.45 21.59 -24.82
N LEU A 138 14.34 22.39 -23.76
CA LEU A 138 15.21 23.54 -23.50
C LEU A 138 16.71 23.18 -23.51
N VAL A 139 17.07 22.02 -22.94
CA VAL A 139 18.45 21.52 -22.88
C VAL A 139 19.03 21.15 -24.25
N ASN A 140 18.17 20.86 -25.23
CA ASN A 140 18.58 20.56 -26.61
C ASN A 140 18.61 21.83 -27.49
N ARG A 141 17.93 22.90 -27.10
CA ARG A 141 17.72 24.09 -27.94
C ARG A 141 18.99 24.88 -28.25
N PHE A 142 19.94 24.93 -27.32
CA PHE A 142 21.12 25.79 -27.39
C PHE A 142 22.45 25.03 -27.48
N ILE A 143 22.39 23.71 -27.67
CA ILE A 143 23.57 22.86 -27.82
C ILE A 143 23.65 22.41 -29.27
N SER A 144 24.79 22.68 -29.90
CA SER A 144 25.10 22.20 -31.25
C SER A 144 25.89 20.90 -31.15
N ILE A 145 25.30 19.80 -31.60
CA ILE A 145 25.93 18.48 -31.54
C ILE A 145 26.79 18.27 -32.79
N PRO A 146 28.09 17.95 -32.65
CA PRO A 146 28.96 17.61 -33.79
C PRO A 146 28.41 16.42 -34.59
N LYS A 147 28.65 16.39 -35.91
CA LYS A 147 28.08 15.35 -36.80
C LYS A 147 28.56 13.93 -36.48
N ASP A 148 29.73 13.80 -35.87
CA ASP A 148 30.34 12.58 -35.37
C ASP A 148 29.75 12.07 -34.05
N MET A 149 28.94 12.89 -33.36
CA MET A 149 28.28 12.54 -32.09
C MET A 149 26.85 12.01 -32.26
N GLY A 150 26.44 11.70 -33.50
CA GLY A 150 25.31 10.83 -33.81
C GLY A 150 24.00 11.14 -33.07
N THR A 151 23.51 10.16 -32.31
CA THR A 151 22.20 10.13 -31.62
C THR A 151 22.21 10.78 -30.24
N PHE A 152 23.32 11.42 -29.83
CA PHE A 152 23.45 12.01 -28.50
C PHE A 152 22.28 12.95 -28.17
N ASN A 153 21.68 12.78 -27.00
CA ASN A 153 20.54 13.58 -26.56
C ASN A 153 20.81 14.18 -25.17
N CYS A 154 20.97 15.52 -25.09
CA CYS A 154 21.10 16.21 -23.80
C CYS A 154 19.84 16.09 -22.93
N GLY A 155 18.73 15.63 -23.51
CA GLY A 155 17.54 15.17 -22.79
C GLY A 155 17.81 14.07 -21.77
N ALA A 156 18.95 13.37 -21.83
CA ALA A 156 19.40 12.46 -20.76
C ALA A 156 19.46 13.15 -19.38
N PHE A 157 19.82 14.44 -19.34
CA PHE A 157 19.76 15.24 -18.12
C PHE A 157 18.33 15.38 -17.58
N VAL A 158 17.35 15.59 -18.46
CA VAL A 158 15.94 15.70 -18.08
C VAL A 158 15.36 14.35 -17.68
N ALA A 159 15.73 13.28 -18.38
CA ALA A 159 15.41 11.91 -17.99
C ALA A 159 15.94 11.62 -16.58
N GLY A 160 17.17 12.05 -16.27
CA GLY A 160 17.74 12.01 -14.92
C GLY A 160 16.88 12.74 -13.88
N ILE A 161 16.43 13.97 -14.16
CA ILE A 161 15.52 14.72 -13.25
C ILE A 161 14.25 13.93 -12.98
N VAL A 162 13.59 13.43 -14.03
CA VAL A 162 12.35 12.65 -13.92
C VAL A 162 12.59 11.39 -13.09
N LYS A 163 13.65 10.64 -13.38
CA LYS A 163 14.06 9.45 -12.61
C LYS A 163 14.31 9.78 -11.14
N GLY A 164 15.05 10.86 -10.87
CA GLY A 164 15.33 11.33 -9.51
C GLY A 164 14.06 11.64 -8.71
N VAL A 165 13.04 12.23 -9.36
CA VAL A 165 11.73 12.44 -8.73
C VAL A 165 11.02 11.11 -8.49
N LEU A 166 10.94 10.23 -9.49
CA LEU A 166 10.20 8.97 -9.41
C LEU A 166 10.78 8.00 -8.38
N ASP A 167 12.10 7.79 -8.38
CA ASP A 167 12.79 6.91 -7.43
C ASP A 167 12.58 7.39 -5.99
N ASN A 168 12.74 8.69 -5.74
CA ASN A 168 12.54 9.27 -4.41
C ASN A 168 11.05 9.36 -4.03
N ALA A 169 10.14 9.37 -5.01
CA ALA A 169 8.70 9.23 -4.79
C ALA A 169 8.27 7.77 -4.55
N GLY A 170 9.15 6.79 -4.74
CA GLY A 170 8.90 5.37 -4.46
C GLY A 170 8.50 4.55 -5.68
N PHE A 171 8.59 5.14 -6.87
CA PHE A 171 8.27 4.55 -8.16
C PHE A 171 9.54 4.33 -9.00
N PRO A 172 10.36 3.32 -8.69
CA PRO A 172 11.57 3.05 -9.42
C PRO A 172 11.28 2.82 -10.90
N ALA A 173 11.99 3.55 -11.75
CA ALA A 173 11.82 3.50 -13.20
C ALA A 173 13.15 3.64 -13.93
N VAL A 174 13.23 3.00 -15.09
CA VAL A 174 14.23 3.31 -16.11
C VAL A 174 13.67 4.46 -16.94
N VAL A 175 14.39 5.58 -17.00
CA VAL A 175 13.96 6.77 -17.74
C VAL A 175 14.99 7.13 -18.79
N THR A 176 14.57 7.28 -20.04
CA THR A 176 15.47 7.53 -21.18
C THR A 176 14.90 8.64 -22.08
N ALA A 177 15.77 9.32 -22.84
CA ALA A 177 15.36 10.42 -23.72
C ALA A 177 15.63 10.08 -25.20
N HIS A 178 14.61 10.17 -26.04
CA HIS A 178 14.67 9.79 -27.45
C HIS A 178 14.24 10.94 -28.36
N PHE A 179 14.88 11.06 -29.53
CA PHE A 179 14.40 11.94 -30.59
C PHE A 179 13.35 11.22 -31.44
N VAL A 180 12.19 11.84 -31.59
CA VAL A 180 11.10 11.33 -32.42
C VAL A 180 10.87 12.31 -33.58
N PRO A 181 11.09 11.91 -34.84
CA PRO A 181 10.78 12.74 -36.01
C PRO A 181 9.30 13.12 -36.03
N MET A 182 8.99 14.36 -36.44
CA MET A 182 7.60 14.82 -36.62
C MET A 182 7.37 15.23 -38.07
N GLU A 183 6.27 14.75 -38.66
CA GLU A 183 5.87 15.15 -40.00
C GLU A 183 5.63 16.67 -40.06
N GLY A 184 6.26 17.34 -41.03
CA GLY A 184 6.11 18.78 -41.23
C GLY A 184 6.95 19.69 -40.31
N GLN A 185 7.82 19.15 -39.46
CA GLN A 185 8.73 19.94 -38.62
C GLN A 185 10.21 19.69 -38.96
N GLN A 186 11.02 20.76 -38.93
CA GLN A 186 12.47 20.65 -39.20
C GLN A 186 13.28 20.04 -38.05
N ARG A 187 12.73 20.04 -36.82
CA ARG A 187 13.40 19.51 -35.62
C ARG A 187 12.58 18.37 -35.03
N PRO A 188 13.22 17.27 -34.59
CA PRO A 188 12.52 16.18 -33.90
C PRO A 188 12.03 16.64 -32.53
N ARG A 189 10.90 16.09 -32.05
CA ARG A 189 10.50 16.24 -30.65
C ARG A 189 11.39 15.36 -29.77
N THR A 190 11.53 15.72 -28.50
CA THR A 190 12.16 14.84 -27.51
C THR A 190 11.08 14.15 -26.69
N THR A 191 11.17 12.83 -26.58
CA THR A 191 10.27 12.01 -25.76
C THR A 191 11.07 11.38 -24.63
N ILE A 192 10.66 11.65 -23.40
CA ILE A 192 11.14 11.01 -22.18
C ILE A 192 10.31 9.74 -21.97
N LEU A 193 10.90 8.58 -22.24
CA LEU A 193 10.29 7.27 -22.01
C LEU A 193 10.57 6.84 -20.58
N ILE A 194 9.52 6.50 -19.84
CA ILE A 194 9.53 6.04 -18.47
C ILE A 194 9.05 4.60 -18.49
N LYS A 195 9.91 3.66 -18.09
CA LYS A 195 9.60 2.24 -17.94
C LYS A 195 9.73 1.86 -16.48
N PHE A 196 8.61 1.57 -15.83
CA PHE A 196 8.59 1.22 -14.42
C PHE A 196 8.94 -0.26 -14.20
N ALA A 197 9.45 -0.62 -13.03
CA ALA A 197 9.66 -2.03 -12.69
C ALA A 197 8.32 -2.78 -12.56
N GLU A 198 8.18 -3.92 -13.25
CA GLU A 198 6.92 -4.69 -13.41
C GLU A 198 6.14 -4.91 -12.10
N GLU A 199 6.82 -5.27 -11.00
CA GLU A 199 6.17 -5.53 -9.70
C GLU A 199 5.42 -4.31 -9.14
N LYS A 200 5.95 -3.09 -9.33
CA LYS A 200 5.36 -1.88 -8.75
C LYS A 200 4.29 -1.27 -9.64
N VAL A 201 4.34 -1.49 -10.95
CA VAL A 201 3.26 -1.10 -11.87
C VAL A 201 2.04 -1.95 -11.60
N GLN A 202 2.19 -3.26 -11.45
CA GLN A 202 1.06 -4.12 -11.05
C GLN A 202 0.46 -3.63 -9.74
N LYS A 203 1.29 -3.34 -8.73
CA LYS A 203 0.82 -2.83 -7.42
C LYS A 203 0.10 -1.48 -7.52
N ALA A 204 0.53 -0.58 -8.41
CA ALA A 204 -0.09 0.73 -8.59
C ALA A 204 -1.31 0.72 -9.54
N LEU A 205 -1.35 -0.20 -10.51
CA LEU A 205 -2.52 -0.47 -11.36
C LEU A 205 -3.63 -1.16 -10.54
N LEU A 206 -3.27 -2.08 -9.64
CA LEU A 206 -4.18 -2.64 -8.64
C LEU A 206 -4.81 -1.54 -7.77
N GLN A 207 -4.08 -0.45 -7.50
CA GLN A 207 -4.62 0.72 -6.77
C GLN A 207 -5.51 1.65 -7.61
N SER A 208 -5.41 1.62 -8.96
CA SER A 208 -6.34 2.35 -9.83
C SER A 208 -7.70 1.66 -9.99
N ASP A 209 -7.78 0.38 -9.63
CA ASP A 209 -9.00 -0.44 -9.70
C ASP A 209 -9.77 -0.51 -8.38
N VAL A 210 -9.42 0.35 -7.42
CA VAL A 210 -10.07 0.43 -6.12
C VAL A 210 -11.44 1.09 -6.26
N GLN A 211 -12.48 0.28 -6.24
CA GLN A 211 -13.84 0.74 -6.03
C GLN A 211 -14.08 0.99 -4.53
N SER A 212 -15.05 1.84 -4.20
CA SER A 212 -15.46 2.07 -2.81
C SER A 212 -16.83 1.44 -2.58
N LYS A 213 -16.94 0.54 -1.60
CA LYS A 213 -18.21 -0.03 -1.15
C LYS A 213 -19.10 1.06 -0.54
N SER A 214 -20.37 0.71 -0.30
CA SER A 214 -21.35 1.60 0.34
C SER A 214 -20.92 2.14 1.72
N ASP A 215 -20.10 1.39 2.45
CA ASP A 215 -19.51 1.76 3.75
C ASP A 215 -18.17 2.51 3.63
N LYS A 216 -17.76 2.87 2.40
CA LYS A 216 -16.49 3.56 2.05
C LYS A 216 -15.23 2.72 2.30
N SER A 217 -15.36 1.41 2.50
CA SER A 217 -14.22 0.50 2.42
C SER A 217 -13.79 0.30 0.95
N PRO A 218 -12.49 0.15 0.67
CA PRO A 218 -11.99 -0.12 -0.66
C PRO A 218 -12.16 -1.59 -1.01
N VAL A 219 -12.49 -1.86 -2.27
CA VAL A 219 -12.52 -3.20 -2.87
C VAL A 219 -11.87 -3.14 -4.23
N THR A 220 -11.10 -4.15 -4.60
CA THR A 220 -10.43 -4.22 -5.90
C THR A 220 -10.94 -5.38 -6.72
N ILE A 221 -10.58 -5.39 -8.00
CA ILE A 221 -10.80 -6.52 -8.90
C ILE A 221 -10.19 -7.81 -8.35
N ALA A 222 -9.10 -7.71 -7.57
CA ALA A 222 -8.43 -8.86 -6.99
C ALA A 222 -9.23 -9.50 -5.84
N ASP A 223 -9.99 -8.72 -5.05
CA ASP A 223 -10.85 -9.24 -3.99
C ASP A 223 -11.96 -10.13 -4.60
N TYR A 224 -12.65 -9.61 -5.63
CA TYR A 224 -13.66 -10.36 -6.36
C TYR A 224 -13.11 -11.59 -7.09
N GLY A 225 -11.97 -11.45 -7.78
CA GLY A 225 -11.34 -12.55 -8.51
C GLY A 225 -10.89 -13.69 -7.57
N SER A 226 -10.27 -13.34 -6.44
CA SER A 226 -9.83 -14.31 -5.44
C SER A 226 -11.02 -15.03 -4.82
N GLN A 227 -12.10 -14.31 -4.46
CA GLN A 227 -13.31 -14.93 -3.96
C GLN A 227 -13.93 -15.87 -4.99
N ALA A 228 -14.10 -15.43 -6.24
CA ALA A 228 -14.68 -16.25 -7.30
C ALA A 228 -13.90 -17.56 -7.48
N LEU A 229 -12.57 -17.48 -7.50
CA LEU A 229 -11.69 -18.64 -7.68
C LEU A 229 -11.80 -19.63 -6.51
N VAL A 230 -11.66 -19.14 -5.27
CA VAL A 230 -11.72 -20.00 -4.07
C VAL A 230 -13.10 -20.64 -3.94
N SER A 231 -14.18 -19.86 -4.11
CA SER A 231 -15.56 -20.36 -4.11
C SER A 231 -15.77 -21.46 -5.14
N TYR A 232 -15.34 -21.22 -6.38
CA TYR A 232 -15.51 -22.17 -7.47
C TYR A 232 -14.76 -23.48 -7.22
N VAL A 233 -13.48 -23.40 -6.85
CA VAL A 233 -12.64 -24.58 -6.60
C VAL A 233 -13.17 -25.38 -5.41
N LEU A 234 -13.52 -24.72 -4.29
CA LEU A 234 -14.08 -25.41 -3.12
C LEU A 234 -15.38 -26.14 -3.47
N GLN A 235 -16.26 -25.52 -4.26
CA GLN A 235 -17.51 -26.14 -4.66
C GLN A 235 -17.29 -27.38 -5.56
N LYS A 236 -16.24 -27.38 -6.38
CA LYS A 236 -15.89 -28.51 -7.26
C LYS A 236 -15.22 -29.66 -6.52
N GLU A 237 -14.24 -29.36 -5.68
CA GLU A 237 -13.47 -30.37 -4.95
C GLU A 237 -14.26 -30.96 -3.77
N LEU A 238 -15.07 -30.13 -3.11
CA LEU A 238 -15.80 -30.49 -1.90
C LEU A 238 -17.29 -30.20 -2.06
N PRO A 239 -18.02 -31.00 -2.87
CA PRO A 239 -19.47 -30.87 -3.01
C PRO A 239 -20.16 -31.33 -1.71
N SER A 240 -20.14 -30.49 -0.68
CA SER A 240 -21.01 -30.63 0.47
C SER A 240 -22.43 -30.26 0.08
N VAL A 241 -23.42 -30.96 0.64
CA VAL A 241 -24.84 -30.66 0.42
C VAL A 241 -25.49 -30.37 1.77
N PRO A 242 -25.94 -29.12 2.04
CA PRO A 242 -25.71 -27.91 1.24
C PRO A 242 -24.28 -27.35 1.38
N PHE A 243 -23.73 -26.79 0.29
CA PHE A 243 -22.50 -25.98 0.34
C PHE A 243 -22.83 -24.63 0.97
N SER A 244 -22.00 -24.20 1.92
CA SER A 244 -22.18 -22.93 2.61
C SER A 244 -20.83 -22.23 2.75
N LEU A 245 -20.78 -21.01 2.26
CA LEU A 245 -19.64 -20.11 2.32
C LEU A 245 -20.11 -18.75 2.83
N VAL A 246 -19.41 -18.24 3.85
CA VAL A 246 -19.53 -16.87 4.34
C VAL A 246 -18.29 -16.13 3.85
N ALA A 247 -18.45 -15.21 2.88
CA ALA A 247 -17.35 -14.45 2.34
C ALA A 247 -17.63 -12.94 2.35
N GLU A 248 -16.58 -12.13 2.33
CA GLU A 248 -16.70 -10.68 2.44
C GLU A 248 -17.47 -10.04 1.28
N GLU A 249 -17.20 -10.46 0.04
CA GLU A 249 -17.71 -9.78 -1.15
C GLU A 249 -19.05 -10.35 -1.63
N ASP A 250 -19.82 -9.51 -2.31
CA ASP A 250 -21.01 -9.90 -3.08
C ASP A 250 -21.02 -9.22 -4.45
N SER A 251 -21.76 -9.77 -5.41
CA SER A 251 -21.79 -9.22 -6.77
C SER A 251 -22.81 -8.08 -6.97
N GLY A 252 -23.47 -7.60 -5.91
CA GLY A 252 -24.58 -6.66 -6.00
C GLY A 252 -24.21 -5.34 -6.71
N ASP A 253 -23.02 -4.82 -6.47
CA ASP A 253 -22.49 -3.63 -7.17
C ASP A 253 -22.03 -3.95 -8.60
N LEU A 254 -21.50 -5.16 -8.83
CA LEU A 254 -21.05 -5.65 -10.13
C LEU A 254 -22.18 -5.94 -11.12
N ARG A 255 -23.40 -6.16 -10.62
CA ARG A 255 -24.60 -6.39 -11.42
C ARG A 255 -25.32 -5.10 -11.85
N LYS A 256 -24.84 -3.93 -11.45
CA LYS A 256 -25.42 -2.63 -11.82
C LYS A 256 -24.99 -2.17 -13.21
N ASP A 257 -25.81 -1.34 -13.84
CA ASP A 257 -25.47 -0.71 -15.12
C ASP A 257 -24.17 0.10 -15.01
N GLY A 258 -23.22 -0.13 -15.92
CA GLY A 258 -21.91 0.53 -15.96
C GLY A 258 -20.77 -0.29 -15.35
N ALA A 259 -21.04 -1.44 -14.73
CA ALA A 259 -20.00 -2.32 -14.17
C ALA A 259 -19.46 -3.37 -15.16
N GLN A 260 -19.98 -3.43 -16.40
CA GLN A 260 -19.66 -4.49 -17.38
C GLN A 260 -18.16 -4.66 -17.61
N GLU A 261 -17.43 -3.55 -17.81
CA GLU A 261 -15.98 -3.58 -18.01
C GLU A 261 -15.25 -4.16 -16.79
N THR A 262 -15.71 -3.87 -15.58
CA THR A 262 -15.11 -4.43 -14.34
C THR A 262 -15.34 -5.94 -14.28
N VAL A 263 -16.56 -6.41 -14.58
CA VAL A 263 -16.89 -7.84 -14.59
C VAL A 263 -16.08 -8.59 -15.64
N GLU A 264 -15.91 -8.02 -16.83
CA GLU A 264 -15.06 -8.60 -17.88
C GLU A 264 -13.60 -8.74 -17.43
N ARG A 265 -13.06 -7.72 -16.74
CA ARG A 265 -11.70 -7.75 -16.20
C ARG A 265 -11.53 -8.78 -15.08
N ILE A 266 -12.48 -8.87 -14.15
CA ILE A 266 -12.50 -9.92 -13.11
C ILE A 266 -12.52 -11.30 -13.79
N THR A 267 -13.41 -11.48 -14.76
CA THR A 267 -13.58 -12.76 -15.48
C THR A 267 -12.32 -13.17 -16.23
N LYS A 268 -11.65 -12.20 -16.89
CA LYS A 268 -10.38 -12.43 -17.55
C LYS A 268 -9.33 -12.92 -16.55
N LEU A 269 -9.14 -12.22 -15.42
CA LEU A 269 -8.15 -12.61 -14.41
C LEU A 269 -8.42 -13.99 -13.80
N VAL A 270 -9.69 -14.31 -13.52
CA VAL A 270 -10.10 -15.63 -13.04
C VAL A 270 -9.72 -16.70 -14.07
N ASN A 271 -10.06 -16.50 -15.33
CA ASN A 271 -9.77 -17.47 -16.40
C ASN A 271 -8.27 -17.61 -16.70
N ASP A 272 -7.52 -16.51 -16.69
CA ASP A 272 -6.07 -16.52 -16.85
C ASP A 272 -5.42 -17.34 -15.70
N THR A 273 -5.95 -17.21 -14.48
CA THR A 273 -5.49 -18.00 -13.31
C THR A 273 -5.88 -19.46 -13.42
N LEU A 274 -7.11 -19.78 -13.84
CA LEU A 274 -7.57 -21.17 -14.06
C LEU A 274 -6.77 -21.87 -15.16
N ALA A 275 -6.30 -21.12 -16.17
CA ALA A 275 -5.47 -21.64 -17.25
C ALA A 275 -4.01 -21.92 -16.84
N SER A 276 -3.57 -21.46 -15.66
CA SER A 276 -2.20 -21.66 -15.18
C SER A 276 -1.91 -23.12 -14.77
N GLU A 277 -0.62 -23.46 -14.70
CA GLU A 277 -0.17 -24.81 -14.32
C GLU A 277 -0.71 -25.18 -12.92
N GLY A 278 -1.43 -26.29 -12.83
CA GLY A 278 -2.03 -26.80 -11.58
C GLY A 278 -3.55 -26.66 -11.48
N LEU A 279 -4.17 -25.73 -12.22
CA LEU A 279 -5.63 -25.55 -12.26
C LEU A 279 -6.26 -25.77 -13.65
N GLY A 280 -5.46 -26.02 -14.70
CA GLY A 280 -5.93 -26.24 -16.08
C GLY A 280 -6.86 -27.46 -16.32
N ILE A 281 -7.28 -28.15 -15.26
CA ILE A 281 -8.36 -29.14 -15.28
C ILE A 281 -9.75 -28.49 -15.30
N TYR A 282 -9.84 -27.22 -14.90
CA TYR A 282 -11.10 -26.48 -14.80
C TYR A 282 -11.41 -25.74 -16.10
N PRO A 283 -12.68 -25.76 -16.57
CA PRO A 283 -13.08 -24.99 -17.74
C PRO A 283 -13.07 -23.49 -17.44
N SER A 284 -12.90 -22.68 -18.49
CA SER A 284 -13.09 -21.23 -18.41
C SER A 284 -14.54 -20.90 -18.03
N LEU A 285 -14.70 -19.88 -17.21
CA LEU A 285 -15.99 -19.37 -16.73
C LEU A 285 -16.47 -18.20 -17.58
N SER A 286 -17.77 -18.16 -17.82
CA SER A 286 -18.47 -16.97 -18.30
C SER A 286 -18.57 -15.91 -17.20
N THR A 287 -18.87 -14.66 -17.59
CA THR A 287 -19.09 -13.56 -16.65
C THR A 287 -20.17 -13.88 -15.62
N GLU A 288 -21.26 -14.52 -16.05
CA GLU A 288 -22.36 -14.91 -15.15
C GLU A 288 -21.93 -16.03 -14.18
N GLU A 289 -21.10 -16.98 -14.61
CA GLU A 289 -20.56 -18.01 -13.72
C GLU A 289 -19.60 -17.42 -12.67
N VAL A 290 -18.82 -16.41 -13.04
CA VAL A 290 -17.96 -15.67 -12.08
C VAL A 290 -18.80 -14.92 -11.05
N LEU A 291 -19.84 -14.18 -11.48
CA LEU A 291 -20.75 -13.49 -10.56
C LEU A 291 -21.46 -14.48 -9.62
N ASN A 292 -21.91 -15.61 -10.15
CA ASN A 292 -22.53 -16.66 -9.34
C ASN A 292 -21.55 -17.30 -8.35
N ALA A 293 -20.27 -17.48 -8.73
CA ALA A 293 -19.23 -17.96 -7.84
C ALA A 293 -18.98 -16.99 -6.67
N ILE A 294 -18.97 -15.68 -6.93
CA ILE A 294 -18.89 -14.64 -5.88
C ILE A 294 -20.10 -14.76 -4.94
N ASP A 295 -21.31 -14.85 -5.49
CA ASP A 295 -22.56 -14.90 -4.72
C ASP A 295 -22.75 -16.20 -3.93
N THR A 296 -21.91 -17.22 -4.10
CA THR A 296 -21.93 -18.37 -3.19
C THR A 296 -21.52 -18.00 -1.76
N GLY A 297 -20.83 -16.87 -1.57
CA GLY A 297 -20.34 -16.33 -0.30
C GLY A 297 -21.39 -15.62 0.58
N ILE A 298 -22.65 -15.59 0.17
CA ILE A 298 -23.72 -14.85 0.87
C ILE A 298 -24.29 -15.58 2.10
N SER A 299 -23.72 -16.72 2.51
CA SER A 299 -24.26 -17.43 3.66
C SER A 299 -24.17 -16.57 4.93
N GLU A 300 -25.14 -16.72 5.82
CA GLU A 300 -25.11 -16.07 7.13
C GLU A 300 -24.22 -16.80 8.13
N GLY A 301 -23.80 -18.04 7.83
CA GLY A 301 -23.14 -18.92 8.79
C GLY A 301 -24.13 -19.44 9.84
N GLY A 302 -23.66 -19.69 11.06
CA GLY A 302 -24.51 -20.03 12.19
C GLY A 302 -23.99 -21.17 13.06
N PRO A 303 -24.83 -21.66 13.99
CA PRO A 303 -24.44 -22.63 15.00
C PRO A 303 -24.48 -24.09 14.54
N SER A 304 -24.92 -24.37 13.31
CA SER A 304 -25.21 -25.75 12.89
C SER A 304 -24.77 -26.01 11.46
N GLY A 305 -24.20 -27.18 11.22
CA GLY A 305 -23.66 -27.56 9.92
C GLY A 305 -22.24 -27.03 9.66
N ARG A 306 -21.81 -27.17 8.40
CA ARG A 306 -20.47 -26.77 7.95
C ARG A 306 -20.52 -25.51 7.12
N HIS A 307 -19.71 -24.54 7.50
CA HIS A 307 -19.60 -23.24 6.83
C HIS A 307 -18.14 -22.95 6.53
N TRP A 308 -17.80 -22.79 5.26
CA TRP A 308 -16.55 -22.13 4.89
C TRP A 308 -16.64 -20.64 5.22
N VAL A 309 -15.54 -20.04 5.65
CA VAL A 309 -15.45 -18.62 5.95
C VAL A 309 -14.23 -18.07 5.22
N LEU A 310 -14.42 -17.06 4.38
CA LEU A 310 -13.39 -16.53 3.50
C LEU A 310 -13.29 -15.00 3.60
N ASP A 311 -12.07 -14.53 3.84
CA ASP A 311 -11.66 -13.18 3.47
C ASP A 311 -10.73 -13.31 2.25
N PRO A 312 -11.17 -12.88 1.05
CA PRO A 312 -10.38 -13.05 -0.16
C PRO A 312 -9.09 -12.22 -0.12
N ILE A 313 -9.11 -11.02 0.49
CA ILE A 313 -7.94 -10.15 0.66
C ILE A 313 -8.14 -9.31 1.93
N ASP A 314 -7.66 -9.83 3.06
CA ASP A 314 -7.61 -9.04 4.28
C ASP A 314 -6.45 -8.04 4.20
N GLY A 315 -6.75 -6.77 4.49
CA GLY A 315 -5.79 -5.68 4.47
C GLY A 315 -5.71 -4.90 3.16
N THR A 316 -6.80 -4.82 2.38
CA THR A 316 -6.91 -4.08 1.10
C THR A 316 -6.37 -2.63 1.17
N LYS A 317 -6.35 -1.99 2.35
CA LYS A 317 -5.77 -0.66 2.60
C LYS A 317 -4.27 -0.64 2.87
N GLY A 318 -3.72 -1.71 3.47
CA GLY A 318 -2.40 -1.72 4.11
C GLY A 318 -1.23 -1.65 3.15
N GLY A 319 -1.46 -1.93 1.86
CA GLY A 319 -0.51 -1.74 0.77
C GLY A 319 0.75 -2.62 0.82
N ASP A 320 1.25 -3.03 1.98
CA ASP A 320 2.52 -3.75 2.13
C ASP A 320 2.29 -5.22 2.48
N GLN A 321 1.41 -5.51 3.45
CA GLN A 321 1.06 -6.87 3.88
C GLN A 321 -0.44 -7.09 3.71
N TYR A 322 -0.81 -8.23 3.11
CA TYR A 322 -2.19 -8.70 2.98
C TYR A 322 -2.23 -10.23 3.18
N ALA A 323 -3.42 -10.76 3.48
CA ALA A 323 -3.61 -12.18 3.64
C ALA A 323 -4.89 -12.66 2.95
N ILE A 324 -4.85 -13.86 2.38
CA ILE A 324 -6.05 -14.61 1.99
C ILE A 324 -6.36 -15.56 3.14
N ALA A 325 -7.54 -15.42 3.74
CA ALA A 325 -7.90 -16.14 4.96
C ALA A 325 -9.09 -17.07 4.72
N LEU A 326 -8.87 -18.37 4.87
CA LEU A 326 -9.91 -19.38 4.70
C LEU A 326 -10.03 -20.23 5.96
N ALA A 327 -11.24 -20.43 6.45
CA ALA A 327 -11.53 -21.29 7.59
C ALA A 327 -12.74 -22.19 7.32
N LEU A 328 -12.84 -23.29 8.08
CA LEU A 328 -14.02 -24.15 8.11
C LEU A 328 -14.59 -24.14 9.53
N LEU A 329 -15.87 -23.80 9.63
CA LEU A 329 -16.68 -24.01 10.81
C LEU A 329 -17.41 -25.36 10.70
N ASP A 330 -17.50 -26.09 11.80
CA ASP A 330 -18.34 -27.29 11.98
C ASP A 330 -19.11 -27.13 13.29
N GLU A 331 -20.45 -27.08 13.21
CA GLU A 331 -21.33 -26.81 14.35
C GLU A 331 -20.94 -25.52 15.11
N GLY A 332 -20.69 -24.45 14.34
CA GLY A 332 -20.31 -23.13 14.86
C GLY A 332 -18.87 -23.01 15.41
N LYS A 333 -18.06 -24.08 15.32
CA LYS A 333 -16.67 -24.09 15.81
C LYS A 333 -15.66 -24.11 14.68
N VAL A 334 -14.60 -23.31 14.77
CA VAL A 334 -13.49 -23.36 13.81
C VAL A 334 -12.74 -24.69 13.96
N VAL A 335 -12.69 -25.49 12.89
CA VAL A 335 -12.04 -26.82 12.87
C VAL A 335 -10.84 -26.92 11.92
N LEU A 336 -10.76 -26.02 10.94
CA LEU A 336 -9.67 -25.88 9.98
C LEU A 336 -9.45 -24.39 9.67
N GLY A 337 -8.21 -23.99 9.42
CA GLY A 337 -7.89 -22.66 8.91
C GLY A 337 -6.61 -22.65 8.10
N ALA A 338 -6.56 -21.74 7.14
CA ALA A 338 -5.41 -21.43 6.30
C ALA A 338 -5.28 -19.91 6.13
N LEU A 339 -4.05 -19.41 6.23
CA LEU A 339 -3.68 -18.02 5.94
C LEU A 339 -2.56 -18.04 4.90
N ALA A 340 -2.86 -17.60 3.69
CA ALA A 340 -1.82 -17.31 2.70
C ALA A 340 -1.41 -15.85 2.86
N CYS A 341 -0.12 -15.59 3.08
CA CYS A 341 0.47 -14.26 3.24
C CYS A 341 1.56 -14.05 2.20
N PRO A 342 1.21 -13.61 0.97
CA PRO A 342 2.14 -13.57 -0.16
C PRO A 342 3.36 -12.66 0.06
N ASN A 343 3.19 -11.57 0.81
CA ASN A 343 4.28 -10.62 1.06
C ASN A 343 5.01 -10.85 2.39
N LEU A 344 4.61 -11.86 3.18
CA LEU A 344 5.22 -12.10 4.48
C LEU A 344 6.57 -12.79 4.30
N PRO A 345 7.67 -12.27 4.86
CA PRO A 345 8.98 -12.91 4.78
C PRO A 345 8.99 -14.29 5.44
N LEU A 346 9.67 -15.27 4.86
CA LEU A 346 9.86 -16.59 5.49
C LEU A 346 10.68 -16.51 6.78
N ALA A 347 11.63 -15.57 6.83
CA ALA A 347 12.43 -15.30 8.02
C ALA A 347 11.63 -14.59 9.11
N SER A 348 12.06 -14.76 10.36
CA SER A 348 11.44 -14.08 11.50
C SER A 348 11.60 -12.57 11.40
N ILE A 349 10.51 -11.84 11.60
CA ILE A 349 10.48 -10.37 11.58
C ILE A 349 11.06 -9.78 12.88
N SER A 350 11.31 -10.62 13.89
CA SER A 350 11.83 -10.21 15.20
C SER A 350 13.37 -10.07 15.27
N GLY A 351 14.09 -10.44 14.21
CA GLY A 351 15.56 -10.45 14.16
C GLY A 351 16.20 -9.07 13.97
N THR A 352 17.33 -8.82 14.63
CA THR A 352 18.14 -7.59 14.55
C THR A 352 18.98 -7.44 13.27
N ASP A 353 18.95 -8.41 12.36
CA ASP A 353 19.67 -8.34 11.09
C ASP A 353 18.87 -7.51 10.07
N GLN A 354 18.99 -6.19 10.20
CA GLN A 354 18.56 -5.20 9.20
C GLN A 354 19.48 -5.21 7.97
N SER A 355 19.72 -6.37 7.39
CA SER A 355 20.11 -6.43 5.99
C SER A 355 18.85 -6.72 5.19
N PRO A 356 18.41 -5.83 4.28
CA PRO A 356 17.44 -6.18 3.26
C PRO A 356 18.14 -7.06 2.23
N SER A 357 18.66 -8.22 2.64
CA SER A 357 18.84 -9.30 1.68
C SER A 357 17.44 -9.63 1.22
N HIS A 358 17.21 -9.64 -0.09
CA HIS A 358 16.01 -10.14 -0.76
C HIS A 358 15.62 -11.51 -0.19
N GLY A 359 14.92 -11.52 0.94
CA GLY A 359 14.50 -12.74 1.61
C GLY A 359 13.34 -13.31 0.81
N GLU A 360 13.30 -14.63 0.68
CA GLU A 360 12.14 -15.32 0.15
C GLU A 360 10.90 -14.91 0.96
N VAL A 361 9.87 -14.48 0.25
CA VAL A 361 8.56 -14.08 0.79
C VAL A 361 7.51 -15.11 0.37
N GLY A 362 6.33 -15.04 0.97
CA GLY A 362 5.21 -15.90 0.62
C GLY A 362 5.12 -17.07 1.59
N CYS A 363 4.29 -16.90 2.61
CA CYS A 363 4.03 -17.92 3.63
C CYS A 363 2.61 -18.45 3.48
N LEU A 364 2.43 -19.77 3.61
CA LEU A 364 1.14 -20.39 3.87
C LEU A 364 1.15 -21.00 5.27
N PHE A 365 0.28 -20.50 6.15
CA PHE A 365 0.00 -21.11 7.44
C PHE A 365 -1.26 -21.95 7.34
N PHE A 366 -1.28 -23.11 7.96
CA PHE A 366 -2.49 -23.93 8.05
C PHE A 366 -2.52 -24.73 9.35
N ALA A 367 -3.73 -24.93 9.85
CA ALA A 367 -4.00 -25.63 11.10
C ALA A 367 -5.32 -26.38 11.03
N LYS A 368 -5.38 -27.52 11.72
CA LYS A 368 -6.62 -28.26 11.98
C LYS A 368 -6.67 -28.59 13.45
N ILE A 369 -7.88 -28.73 14.00
CA ILE A 369 -8.06 -29.02 15.43
C ILE A 369 -7.25 -30.25 15.88
N GLY A 370 -6.43 -30.08 16.91
CA GLY A 370 -5.53 -31.11 17.46
C GLY A 370 -4.36 -31.51 16.56
N GLY A 371 -4.19 -30.87 15.39
CA GLY A 371 -3.13 -31.17 14.43
C GLY A 371 -1.86 -30.34 14.63
N GLY A 372 -1.96 -29.22 15.35
CA GLY A 372 -0.94 -28.19 15.39
C GLY A 372 -0.95 -27.30 14.14
N THR A 373 -0.19 -26.20 14.21
CA THR A 373 -0.02 -25.26 13.10
C THR A 373 1.27 -25.54 12.32
N TYR A 374 1.17 -25.48 11.00
CA TYR A 374 2.29 -25.60 10.08
C TYR A 374 2.40 -24.36 9.21
N MET A 375 3.61 -24.05 8.79
CA MET A 375 3.96 -23.00 7.85
C MET A 375 4.75 -23.61 6.69
N GLN A 376 4.50 -23.19 5.47
CA GLN A 376 5.35 -23.50 4.32
C GLN A 376 5.51 -22.29 3.41
N SER A 377 6.48 -22.33 2.49
CA SER A 377 6.57 -21.35 1.40
C SER A 377 5.43 -21.55 0.41
N LEU A 378 4.97 -20.47 -0.24
CA LEU A 378 4.02 -20.60 -1.35
C LEU A 378 4.62 -21.31 -2.56
N ASP A 379 5.94 -21.25 -2.73
CA ASP A 379 6.66 -21.86 -3.86
C ASP A 379 7.15 -23.30 -3.56
N ASN A 380 7.11 -23.74 -2.30
CA ASN A 380 7.64 -25.04 -1.88
C ASN A 380 6.73 -25.75 -0.87
N ASN A 381 6.43 -27.02 -1.14
CA ASN A 381 5.55 -27.88 -0.33
C ASN A 381 6.27 -28.58 0.84
N SER A 382 7.16 -27.88 1.55
CA SER A 382 7.88 -28.42 2.70
C SER A 382 7.40 -27.78 4.00
N PRO A 383 6.32 -28.30 4.62
CA PRO A 383 5.76 -27.70 5.82
C PRO A 383 6.63 -27.91 7.06
N VAL A 384 6.80 -26.83 7.83
CA VAL A 384 7.44 -26.82 9.13
C VAL A 384 6.42 -26.53 10.22
N LYS A 385 6.51 -27.23 11.35
CA LYS A 385 5.64 -26.96 12.50
C LYS A 385 6.08 -25.67 13.17
N VAL A 386 5.13 -24.78 13.47
CA VAL A 386 5.39 -23.50 14.13
C VAL A 386 4.79 -23.46 15.53
N GLN A 387 5.32 -22.59 16.38
CA GLN A 387 4.87 -22.42 17.74
C GLN A 387 4.98 -20.95 18.16
N VAL A 388 4.01 -20.48 18.96
CA VAL A 388 4.05 -19.13 19.55
C VAL A 388 5.30 -18.96 20.44
N SER A 389 5.70 -17.72 20.68
CA SER A 389 6.88 -17.42 21.49
C SER A 389 6.76 -18.00 22.91
N ALA A 390 7.88 -18.49 23.44
CA ALA A 390 7.95 -19.06 24.79
C ALA A 390 8.08 -18.02 25.92
N ILE A 391 8.06 -16.72 25.58
CA ILE A 391 8.23 -15.59 26.49
C ILE A 391 7.18 -15.66 27.61
N ASP A 392 7.63 -15.60 28.86
CA ASP A 392 6.78 -15.55 30.06
C ASP A 392 6.86 -14.22 30.82
N GLU A 393 7.88 -13.40 30.54
CA GLU A 393 8.04 -12.07 31.09
C GLU A 393 7.40 -11.02 30.16
N PRO A 394 6.28 -10.39 30.55
CA PRO A 394 5.60 -9.39 29.70
C PRO A 394 6.51 -8.23 29.28
N GLU A 395 7.48 -7.85 30.09
CA GLU A 395 8.42 -6.76 29.77
C GLU A 395 9.24 -7.01 28.49
N LYS A 396 9.46 -8.28 28.15
CA LYS A 396 10.20 -8.73 26.96
C LYS A 396 9.28 -9.00 25.76
N ALA A 397 7.96 -8.98 25.96
CA ALA A 397 6.98 -9.25 24.92
C ALA A 397 6.91 -8.10 23.91
N SER A 398 6.85 -8.39 22.61
CA SER A 398 6.54 -7.39 21.59
C SER A 398 5.05 -7.37 21.26
N PHE A 399 4.52 -6.18 20.96
CA PHE A 399 3.15 -5.99 20.51
C PHE A 399 3.07 -5.96 18.98
N PHE A 400 2.02 -6.52 18.42
CA PHE A 400 1.60 -6.25 17.05
C PHE A 400 0.77 -4.97 17.00
N GLU A 401 1.18 -4.02 16.15
CA GLU A 401 0.42 -2.81 15.85
C GLU A 401 0.07 -2.77 14.36
N SER A 402 -1.14 -2.32 14.02
CA SER A 402 -1.49 -1.99 12.62
C SER A 402 -0.84 -0.66 12.21
N TYR A 403 -0.56 -0.47 10.91
CA TYR A 403 -0.11 0.84 10.40
C TYR A 403 -1.25 1.88 10.39
N GLU A 404 -2.48 1.41 10.20
CA GLU A 404 -3.67 2.25 10.10
C GLU A 404 -4.26 2.62 11.46
N ALA A 405 -4.21 3.92 11.78
CA ALA A 405 -4.64 4.44 13.07
C ALA A 405 -6.14 4.30 13.35
N ALA A 406 -6.95 4.09 12.31
CA ALA A 406 -8.41 3.94 12.40
C ALA A 406 -8.86 2.53 12.83
N HIS A 407 -7.97 1.55 12.90
CA HIS A 407 -8.32 0.15 13.17
C HIS A 407 -8.15 -0.29 14.63
N SER A 408 -7.60 0.57 15.50
CA SER A 408 -7.50 0.26 16.94
C SER A 408 -7.39 1.52 17.80
N SER A 409 -7.84 1.47 19.06
CA SER A 409 -7.62 2.55 20.02
C SER A 409 -6.16 2.56 20.52
N HIS A 410 -5.30 3.35 19.88
CA HIS A 410 -3.89 3.47 20.27
C HIS A 410 -3.69 3.89 21.74
N ASP A 411 -4.55 4.74 22.29
CA ASP A 411 -4.48 5.17 23.70
C ASP A 411 -4.68 4.01 24.67
N LEU A 412 -5.64 3.12 24.38
CA LEU A 412 -5.91 1.96 25.21
C LEU A 412 -4.75 0.96 25.14
N SER A 413 -4.29 0.66 23.92
CA SER A 413 -3.14 -0.22 23.68
C SER A 413 -1.87 0.29 24.38
N LYS A 414 -1.63 1.62 24.35
CA LYS A 414 -0.52 2.26 25.05
C LYS A 414 -0.62 2.12 26.58
N SER A 415 -1.81 2.32 27.15
CA SER A 415 -2.06 2.11 28.58
C SER A 415 -1.78 0.65 28.99
N ILE A 416 -2.25 -0.31 28.19
CA ILE A 416 -2.02 -1.75 28.44
C ILE A 416 -0.52 -2.07 28.38
N ALA A 417 0.19 -1.58 27.36
CA ALA A 417 1.63 -1.79 27.23
C ALA A 417 2.42 -1.21 28.41
N GLN A 418 2.03 -0.04 28.91
CA GLN A 418 2.62 0.58 30.10
C GLN A 418 2.41 -0.27 31.36
N LYS A 419 1.18 -0.76 31.58
CA LYS A 419 0.86 -1.63 32.73
C LYS A 419 1.60 -2.96 32.71
N LEU A 420 1.85 -3.50 31.52
CA LEU A 420 2.64 -4.72 31.32
C LEU A 420 4.16 -4.48 31.37
N GLY A 421 4.60 -3.21 31.43
CA GLY A 421 6.02 -2.86 31.48
C GLY A 421 6.78 -3.20 30.20
N VAL A 422 6.09 -3.26 29.06
CA VAL A 422 6.69 -3.69 27.78
C VAL A 422 7.76 -2.71 27.32
N LYS A 423 8.94 -3.26 27.02
CA LYS A 423 10.12 -2.50 26.56
C LYS A 423 10.51 -2.82 25.12
N ALA A 424 10.04 -3.94 24.57
CA ALA A 424 10.33 -4.32 23.20
C ALA A 424 9.62 -3.39 22.20
N PRO A 425 10.24 -3.09 21.04
CA PRO A 425 9.59 -2.33 20.00
C PRO A 425 8.37 -3.11 19.43
N PRO A 426 7.33 -2.40 18.95
CA PRO A 426 6.19 -3.05 18.32
C PRO A 426 6.57 -3.62 16.94
N VAL A 427 5.94 -4.73 16.58
CA VAL A 427 5.99 -5.34 15.25
C VAL A 427 4.81 -4.78 14.45
N ARG A 428 5.09 -4.02 13.40
CA ARG A 428 4.05 -3.37 12.60
C ARG A 428 3.69 -4.18 11.38
N ILE A 429 2.50 -4.75 11.36
CA ILE A 429 1.99 -5.62 10.30
C ILE A 429 0.48 -5.41 10.17
N ASP A 430 -0.01 -5.20 8.95
CA ASP A 430 -1.45 -5.17 8.65
C ASP A 430 -1.97 -6.57 8.31
N SER A 431 -3.30 -6.73 8.17
CA SER A 431 -4.00 -8.00 7.93
C SER A 431 -3.83 -9.09 9.02
N GLN A 432 -4.41 -10.25 8.77
CA GLN A 432 -4.30 -11.51 9.50
C GLN A 432 -2.89 -12.11 9.39
N ALA A 433 -1.99 -11.52 8.60
CA ALA A 433 -0.55 -11.80 8.70
C ALA A 433 -0.02 -11.60 10.13
N LYS A 434 -0.67 -10.77 10.96
CA LYS A 434 -0.42 -10.70 12.42
C LYS A 434 -0.61 -12.03 13.14
N TYR A 435 -1.68 -12.78 12.84
CA TYR A 435 -1.90 -14.11 13.41
C TYR A 435 -0.84 -15.10 12.90
N GLY A 436 -0.49 -15.06 11.62
CA GLY A 436 0.59 -15.87 11.05
C GLY A 436 1.93 -15.61 11.76
N ALA A 437 2.34 -14.34 11.85
CA ALA A 437 3.56 -13.92 12.54
C ALA A 437 3.55 -14.31 14.04
N LEU A 438 2.42 -14.15 14.73
CA LEU A 438 2.26 -14.58 16.13
C LEU A 438 2.42 -16.11 16.25
N SER A 439 1.84 -16.88 15.34
CA SER A 439 1.88 -18.36 15.36
C SER A 439 3.29 -18.93 15.19
N ARG A 440 4.21 -18.19 14.54
CA ARG A 440 5.63 -18.55 14.40
C ARG A 440 6.57 -17.85 15.39
N GLY A 441 6.01 -17.09 16.33
CA GLY A 441 6.76 -16.50 17.43
C GLY A 441 7.46 -15.17 17.14
N ASP A 442 7.15 -14.48 16.03
CA ASP A 442 7.73 -13.17 15.68
C ASP A 442 7.30 -12.03 16.62
N GLY A 443 6.20 -12.25 17.34
CA GLY A 443 5.78 -11.38 18.42
C GLY A 443 5.05 -12.14 19.50
N ALA A 444 4.58 -11.41 20.51
CA ALA A 444 4.02 -12.02 21.70
C ALA A 444 2.57 -11.60 21.97
N ILE A 445 2.17 -10.38 21.62
CA ILE A 445 0.84 -9.85 21.97
C ILE A 445 0.21 -9.15 20.77
N TYR A 446 -0.99 -9.58 20.39
CA TYR A 446 -1.84 -8.90 19.43
C TYR A 446 -3.11 -8.41 20.14
N LEU A 447 -3.41 -7.11 19.96
CA LEU A 447 -4.60 -6.44 20.49
C LEU A 447 -5.42 -5.84 19.35
N ARG A 448 -6.73 -6.00 19.41
CA ARG A 448 -7.67 -5.31 18.54
C ARG A 448 -8.84 -4.76 19.34
N PHE A 449 -8.96 -3.44 19.38
CA PHE A 449 -10.07 -2.76 20.05
C PHE A 449 -10.86 -1.94 19.02
N PRO A 450 -11.99 -2.47 18.51
CA PRO A 450 -12.78 -1.77 17.52
C PRO A 450 -13.37 -0.48 18.09
N HIS A 451 -13.65 0.49 17.21
CA HIS A 451 -14.35 1.70 17.59
C HIS A 451 -15.82 1.42 17.89
N LYS A 452 -16.44 2.28 18.71
CA LYS A 452 -17.84 2.12 19.11
C LYS A 452 -18.75 2.08 17.88
N GLY A 453 -19.59 1.06 17.79
CA GLY A 453 -20.53 0.85 16.69
C GLY A 453 -20.00 0.00 15.53
N TYR A 454 -18.72 -0.38 15.56
CA TYR A 454 -18.17 -1.37 14.63
C TYR A 454 -18.34 -2.78 15.19
N ARG A 455 -18.78 -3.73 14.34
CA ARG A 455 -18.85 -5.16 14.66
C ARG A 455 -17.78 -5.88 13.85
N GLU A 456 -16.95 -6.66 14.52
CA GLU A 456 -15.95 -7.50 13.88
C GLU A 456 -16.64 -8.56 13.02
N LYS A 457 -16.07 -8.89 11.87
CA LYS A 457 -16.61 -9.95 11.02
C LYS A 457 -15.87 -11.25 11.30
N ILE A 458 -16.54 -12.37 11.09
CA ILE A 458 -15.94 -13.67 11.39
C ILE A 458 -14.76 -13.99 10.46
N TRP A 459 -14.77 -13.48 9.22
CA TRP A 459 -13.71 -13.72 8.24
C TRP A 459 -12.40 -13.01 8.57
N ASP A 460 -12.45 -11.90 9.33
CA ASP A 460 -11.28 -11.18 9.85
C ASP A 460 -10.48 -12.00 10.91
N HIS A 461 -11.06 -13.08 11.45
CA HIS A 461 -10.54 -13.73 12.65
C HIS A 461 -10.55 -15.27 12.65
N ALA A 462 -11.44 -15.92 11.90
CA ALA A 462 -11.64 -17.38 12.01
C ALA A 462 -10.35 -18.16 11.68
N ALA A 463 -9.71 -17.86 10.56
CA ALA A 463 -8.48 -18.56 10.14
C ALA A 463 -7.31 -18.24 11.09
N GLY A 464 -7.11 -16.97 11.44
CA GLY A 464 -6.09 -16.55 12.39
C GLY A 464 -6.26 -17.15 13.79
N CYS A 465 -7.50 -17.31 14.26
CA CYS A 465 -7.81 -17.90 15.56
C CYS A 465 -7.27 -19.32 15.67
N ILE A 466 -7.64 -20.20 14.73
CA ILE A 466 -7.18 -21.60 14.76
C ILE A 466 -5.67 -21.73 14.50
N VAL A 467 -5.11 -20.90 13.60
CA VAL A 467 -3.66 -20.87 13.33
C VAL A 467 -2.87 -20.53 14.59
N VAL A 468 -3.37 -19.64 15.46
CA VAL A 468 -2.68 -19.30 16.72
C VAL A 468 -2.94 -20.30 17.83
N THR A 469 -4.18 -20.77 18.00
CA THR A 469 -4.50 -21.73 19.09
C THR A 469 -3.79 -23.07 18.89
N GLU A 470 -3.73 -23.59 17.67
CA GLU A 470 -3.01 -24.82 17.34
C GLU A 470 -1.46 -24.65 17.37
N ALA A 471 -0.96 -23.41 17.33
CA ALA A 471 0.45 -23.09 17.58
C ALA A 471 0.78 -22.98 19.08
N GLY A 472 -0.17 -23.27 19.97
CA GLY A 472 -0.01 -23.18 21.43
C GLY A 472 -0.33 -21.80 22.01
N GLY A 473 -0.92 -20.91 21.21
CA GLY A 473 -1.42 -19.61 21.64
C GLY A 473 -2.80 -19.66 22.29
N SER A 474 -3.34 -18.48 22.58
CA SER A 474 -4.70 -18.26 23.09
C SER A 474 -5.28 -17.03 22.40
N VAL A 475 -6.52 -17.13 21.93
CA VAL A 475 -7.28 -16.05 21.28
C VAL A 475 -8.63 -15.93 21.97
N VAL A 476 -8.90 -14.77 22.57
CA VAL A 476 -10.08 -14.51 23.42
C VAL A 476 -10.57 -13.09 23.22
N ASP A 477 -11.80 -12.80 23.66
CA ASP A 477 -12.26 -11.43 23.83
C ASP A 477 -11.54 -10.74 25.02
N ALA A 478 -11.75 -9.44 25.20
CA ALA A 478 -11.11 -8.68 26.27
C ALA A 478 -11.67 -9.02 27.67
N ALA A 479 -12.76 -9.79 27.75
CA ALA A 479 -13.29 -10.37 28.98
C ALA A 479 -12.68 -11.76 29.28
N GLY A 480 -11.83 -12.29 28.40
CA GLY A 480 -11.18 -13.59 28.53
C GLY A 480 -12.03 -14.78 28.08
N LYS A 481 -13.14 -14.54 27.37
CA LYS A 481 -13.98 -15.60 26.81
C LYS A 481 -13.49 -16.01 25.42
N PRO A 482 -13.63 -17.30 25.04
CA PRO A 482 -13.39 -17.71 23.65
C PRO A 482 -14.29 -16.95 22.68
N LEU A 483 -13.78 -16.65 21.48
CA LEU A 483 -14.57 -16.05 20.40
C LEU A 483 -15.65 -17.04 19.93
N ASP A 484 -16.89 -16.56 19.82
CA ASP A 484 -18.04 -17.36 19.38
C ASP A 484 -18.37 -17.10 17.90
N PHE A 485 -17.97 -18.02 17.03
CA PHE A 485 -18.22 -17.96 15.58
C PHE A 485 -19.59 -18.52 15.18
N SER A 486 -20.44 -18.89 16.15
CA SER A 486 -21.76 -19.51 15.89
C SER A 486 -22.89 -18.49 15.68
N GLN A 487 -22.65 -17.20 15.91
CA GLN A 487 -23.68 -16.14 15.88
C GLN A 487 -23.90 -15.52 14.49
N GLY A 488 -23.36 -16.13 13.44
CA GLY A 488 -23.49 -15.70 12.06
C GLY A 488 -22.28 -14.89 11.56
N ARG A 489 -22.49 -13.90 10.68
CA ARG A 489 -21.41 -13.15 9.99
C ARG A 489 -20.53 -12.27 10.89
N TYR A 490 -20.97 -12.00 12.12
CA TYR A 490 -20.34 -11.04 13.02
C TYR A 490 -19.95 -11.67 14.36
N LEU A 491 -18.88 -11.16 14.96
CA LEU A 491 -18.56 -11.41 16.37
C LEU A 491 -19.20 -10.30 17.21
N ASP A 492 -20.21 -10.65 18.00
CA ASP A 492 -20.86 -9.74 18.94
C ASP A 492 -20.02 -9.60 20.21
N LEU A 493 -18.96 -8.79 20.09
CA LEU A 493 -18.05 -8.51 21.18
C LEU A 493 -18.42 -7.18 21.84
N ASP A 494 -18.62 -7.23 23.15
CA ASP A 494 -18.75 -6.01 23.97
C ASP A 494 -17.41 -5.25 24.07
N THR A 495 -16.30 -5.92 23.76
CA THR A 495 -14.93 -5.44 23.95
C THR A 495 -13.99 -5.90 22.81
N GLY A 496 -12.68 -5.68 22.95
CA GLY A 496 -11.68 -6.07 21.94
C GLY A 496 -11.33 -7.55 21.87
N ILE A 497 -10.44 -7.92 20.96
CA ILE A 497 -9.85 -9.25 20.80
C ILE A 497 -8.39 -9.21 21.26
N LEU A 498 -7.99 -10.27 21.97
CA LEU A 498 -6.65 -10.49 22.48
C LEU A 498 -6.12 -11.80 21.92
N ALA A 499 -4.89 -11.78 21.38
CA ALA A 499 -4.17 -13.00 21.02
C ALA A 499 -2.75 -12.97 21.59
N THR A 500 -2.35 -14.01 22.31
CA THR A 500 -1.01 -14.13 22.88
C THR A 500 -0.68 -15.60 23.20
N ASN A 501 0.45 -15.87 23.85
CA ASN A 501 0.74 -17.19 24.38
C ASN A 501 0.02 -17.44 25.72
N GLN A 502 -0.04 -18.71 26.14
CA GLN A 502 -0.71 -19.11 27.38
C GLN A 502 -0.09 -18.50 28.65
N LYS A 503 1.19 -18.14 28.61
CA LYS A 503 1.94 -17.66 29.77
C LYS A 503 1.66 -16.18 30.08
N ILE A 504 1.52 -15.35 29.05
CA ILE A 504 1.30 -13.90 29.15
C ILE A 504 -0.19 -13.57 29.36
N MET A 505 -1.11 -14.41 28.88
CA MET A 505 -2.55 -14.15 28.91
C MET A 505 -3.11 -13.68 30.27
N PRO A 506 -2.75 -14.28 31.43
CA PRO A 506 -3.29 -13.83 32.72
C PRO A 506 -2.92 -12.38 33.07
N SER A 507 -1.67 -12.00 32.83
CA SER A 507 -1.18 -10.63 33.06
C SER A 507 -1.80 -9.65 32.06
N LEU A 508 -1.96 -10.07 30.81
CA LEU A 508 -2.58 -9.26 29.77
C LEU A 508 -4.05 -8.94 30.10
N LEU A 509 -4.85 -9.94 30.48
CA LEU A 509 -6.25 -9.73 30.87
C LEU A 509 -6.37 -8.77 32.05
N LYS A 510 -5.49 -8.90 33.05
CA LYS A 510 -5.45 -7.97 34.18
C LYS A 510 -5.17 -6.53 33.71
N ALA A 511 -4.15 -6.32 32.89
CA ALA A 511 -3.79 -5.00 32.37
C ALA A 511 -4.93 -4.39 31.53
N VAL A 512 -5.55 -5.19 30.66
CA VAL A 512 -6.70 -4.78 29.84
C VAL A 512 -7.88 -4.33 30.68
N LYS A 513 -8.25 -5.12 31.70
CA LYS A 513 -9.34 -4.79 32.61
C LYS A 513 -9.10 -3.45 33.32
N GLU A 514 -7.92 -3.27 33.91
CA GLU A 514 -7.56 -2.02 34.59
C GLU A 514 -7.59 -0.82 33.65
N SER A 515 -7.05 -0.95 32.43
CA SER A 515 -7.04 0.14 31.45
C SER A 515 -8.44 0.52 30.96
N ILE A 516 -9.35 -0.46 30.83
CA ILE A 516 -10.75 -0.19 30.47
C ILE A 516 -11.48 0.52 31.63
N GLU A 517 -11.28 0.07 32.87
CA GLU A 517 -11.87 0.69 34.07
C GLU A 517 -11.39 2.14 34.25
N GLU A 518 -10.10 2.42 34.07
CA GLU A 518 -9.52 3.77 34.10
C GLU A 518 -10.14 4.68 33.03
N LYS A 519 -10.29 4.17 31.81
CA LYS A 519 -10.89 4.91 30.70
C LYS A 519 -12.35 5.25 30.99
N LEU A 520 -13.11 4.31 31.54
CA LEU A 520 -14.50 4.53 31.94
C LEU A 520 -14.63 5.52 33.10
N ALA A 521 -13.69 5.53 34.04
CA ALA A 521 -13.66 6.49 35.15
C ALA A 521 -13.26 7.91 34.72
N SER A 522 -12.61 8.05 33.56
CA SER A 522 -12.18 9.34 32.99
C SER A 522 -13.23 10.01 32.08
N LEU A 523 -14.31 9.31 31.74
CA LEU A 523 -15.46 9.78 30.96
C LEU A 523 -16.58 10.25 31.91
#